data_AF-O02317-F1
#
_entry.id   AF-O02317-F1
#
_cell.length_a   1.000
_cell.length_b   1.000
_cell.length_c   1.000
_cell.angle_alpha   90.00
_cell.angle_beta   90.00
_cell.angle_gamma   90.00
#
_symmetry.space_group_name_H-M   'P 1'
#
loop_
_entity.id
_entity.type
_entity.pdbx_description
1 polymer ?
#
loop_
_entity_poly.entity_id
_entity_poly.type
_entity_poly.pdbx_seq_one_letter_code
_entity_poly.pdbx_strand_id
1 'polypeptide(L)'
;MEHEGLLGGFKNDEPKSANRNSRYQIVIAVLALLLISAWSQINNSKISTNDAYGIGGLLPDFISNLYADKQEDLLFAYKSSDCPYEEWNQLTTTELSRKKEIHDEYFRKMDFEHFHPFLYHTKPSAMSAFAHKDQIVVTLTSENMMHATMYCRYYDCRRREISVPFKSAIFHKSTVFCARRPNAKYIAISATANEIPEYSIPIVPRIEKPPHYFTVCMAPLYGDEAKFLQIVDFIEYHKLQGATFFHIYLRNVSDYDRMLLDEYVKTGDIEIIKMHDHFWRADYMWHDAQINDCHHRSKYFSKWTAFIDIDERLEMNGAQFKTVVDYLDTFHTASIANLHFRVKWVMKHNNTPERYENDKQLTSEMLFHKYQNLSRIGKVWQQPKCIIRPENVAFMTIHQPLTMYKGEKDTIVDENIGFIRHYRNIQQRVFRESPDGMVNAMMSHGPYSIQPIDQWIEKNLTENILSRVKLVYDIVDVTCDQKKKMYDVEQVTAPCTIGKQDLFTKQ
;
A
#
# COMPACT_ATOMS: atom_id res chain seq x y z
N MET A 1 -12.60 -0.25 -22.92
CA MET A 1 -13.05 -0.95 -21.70
C MET A 1 -12.42 -0.41 -20.41
N GLU A 2 -11.26 0.26 -20.46
CA GLU A 2 -10.65 0.90 -19.27
C GLU A 2 -11.18 2.34 -19.01
N HIS A 3 -11.84 2.96 -19.99
CA HIS A 3 -12.21 4.38 -19.91
C HIS A 3 -13.44 4.70 -19.04
N GLU A 4 -14.34 3.76 -18.77
CA GLU A 4 -15.53 4.07 -17.95
C GLU A 4 -15.19 4.31 -16.47
N GLY A 5 -14.03 3.85 -16.00
CA GLY A 5 -13.48 4.20 -14.68
C GLY A 5 -12.57 5.43 -14.67
N LEU A 6 -12.19 5.97 -15.84
CA LEU A 6 -11.11 6.97 -15.98
C LEU A 6 -11.57 8.32 -16.54
N LEU A 7 -12.76 8.43 -17.12
CA LEU A 7 -13.24 9.65 -17.76
C LEU A 7 -13.84 10.65 -16.75
N GLY A 8 -12.98 11.27 -15.96
CA GLY A 8 -13.24 12.59 -15.41
C GLY A 8 -13.00 13.64 -16.51
N GLY A 9 -14.05 14.26 -17.02
CA GLY A 9 -13.98 15.26 -18.09
C GLY A 9 -13.07 16.43 -17.75
N PHE A 10 -12.18 16.77 -18.70
CA PHE A 10 -11.32 17.94 -18.66
C PHE A 10 -12.14 19.23 -18.60
N LYS A 11 -11.95 20.04 -17.55
CA LYS A 11 -12.08 21.49 -17.66
C LYS A 11 -10.84 22.14 -17.06
N ASN A 12 -10.22 22.98 -17.89
CA ASN A 12 -9.03 23.77 -17.60
C ASN A 12 -9.26 24.62 -16.34
N ASP A 13 -8.65 24.24 -15.23
CA ASP A 13 -8.44 25.17 -14.13
C ASP A 13 -7.15 25.94 -14.42
N GLU A 14 -7.32 27.22 -14.75
CA GLU A 14 -6.24 28.19 -14.91
C GLU A 14 -5.40 28.28 -13.62
N PRO A 15 -4.07 28.36 -13.73
CA PRO A 15 -3.18 28.32 -12.59
C PRO A 15 -3.28 29.61 -11.77
N LYS A 16 -3.83 29.51 -10.56
CA LYS A 16 -3.66 30.54 -9.53
C LYS A 16 -2.20 30.61 -9.13
N SER A 17 -1.51 31.63 -9.63
CA SER A 17 -0.17 32.01 -9.19
C SER A 17 -0.21 32.43 -7.72
N ALA A 18 0.18 31.55 -6.81
CA ALA A 18 0.44 31.91 -5.41
C ALA A 18 1.93 31.70 -5.13
N ASN A 19 2.63 32.83 -5.28
CA ASN A 19 3.98 33.16 -4.85
C ASN A 19 4.55 32.28 -3.71
N ARG A 20 5.18 31.15 -4.04
CA ARG A 20 5.79 30.21 -3.07
C ARG A 20 7.30 30.46 -2.83
N ASN A 21 7.85 31.54 -3.40
CA ASN A 21 9.28 31.86 -3.28
C ASN A 21 9.68 32.63 -2.01
N SER A 22 8.74 32.97 -1.13
CA SER A 22 9.08 33.64 0.15
C SER A 22 9.50 32.65 1.26
N ARG A 23 8.94 31.44 1.30
CA ARG A 23 9.23 30.49 2.41
C ARG A 23 10.60 29.81 2.31
N TYR A 24 11.12 29.58 1.10
CA TYR A 24 12.45 28.96 0.92
C TYR A 24 13.60 29.88 1.34
N GLN A 25 13.44 31.20 1.18
CA GLN A 25 14.45 32.18 1.61
C GLN A 25 14.56 32.25 3.14
N ILE A 26 13.43 32.12 3.86
CA ILE A 26 13.43 32.16 5.33
C ILE A 26 14.08 30.91 5.93
N VAL A 27 13.82 29.71 5.38
CA VAL A 27 14.43 28.47 5.88
C VAL A 27 15.94 28.44 5.65
N ILE A 28 16.42 28.92 4.50
CA ILE A 28 17.86 29.02 4.20
C ILE A 28 18.54 30.04 5.13
N ALA A 29 17.89 31.18 5.42
CA ALA A 29 18.44 32.18 6.33
C ALA A 29 18.54 31.67 7.77
N VAL A 30 17.55 30.92 8.26
CA VAL A 30 17.56 30.33 9.62
C VAL A 30 18.66 29.26 9.74
N LEU A 31 18.82 28.40 8.73
CA LEU A 31 19.89 27.39 8.73
C LEU A 31 21.29 28.01 8.68
N ALA A 32 21.47 29.10 7.91
CA ALA A 32 22.75 29.82 7.87
C ALA A 32 23.08 30.50 9.21
N LEU A 33 22.09 31.08 9.90
CA LEU A 33 22.28 31.68 11.22
C LEU A 33 22.63 30.65 12.30
N LEU A 34 22.03 29.46 12.26
CA LEU A 34 22.34 28.37 13.19
C LEU A 34 23.76 27.80 12.97
N LEU A 35 24.23 27.77 11.72
CA LEU A 35 25.59 27.33 11.42
C LEU A 35 26.63 28.38 11.86
N ILE A 36 26.34 29.67 11.72
CA ILE A 36 27.25 30.74 12.18
C ILE A 36 27.32 30.79 13.71
N SER A 37 26.21 30.59 14.42
CA SER A 37 26.23 30.54 15.89
C SER A 37 26.96 29.31 16.43
N ALA A 38 26.77 28.15 15.81
CA ALA A 38 27.53 26.94 16.15
C ALA A 38 29.04 27.12 15.89
N TRP A 39 29.41 27.76 14.78
CA TRP A 39 30.83 28.00 14.45
C TRP A 39 31.47 29.06 15.37
N SER A 40 30.70 30.06 15.81
CA SER A 40 31.17 31.05 16.78
C SER A 40 31.32 30.48 18.19
N GLN A 41 30.51 29.49 18.59
CA GLN A 41 30.67 28.82 19.89
C GLN A 41 31.88 27.88 19.91
N ILE A 42 32.18 27.22 18.79
CA ILE A 42 33.36 26.34 18.68
C ILE A 42 34.68 27.14 18.73
N ASN A 43 34.71 28.38 18.22
CA ASN A 43 35.94 29.18 18.20
C ASN A 43 36.23 30.00 19.48
N ASN A 44 35.31 30.09 20.44
CA ASN A 44 35.52 30.88 21.66
C ASN A 44 35.71 30.09 22.95
N SER A 45 35.71 28.75 22.92
CA SER A 45 36.20 27.96 24.05
C SER A 45 37.72 27.77 23.96
N LYS A 46 38.48 28.84 24.21
CA LYS A 46 39.87 28.71 24.69
C LYS A 46 39.82 28.16 26.12
N ILE A 47 39.61 26.85 26.25
CA ILE A 47 39.78 26.18 27.54
C ILE A 47 41.28 25.94 27.71
N SER A 48 41.85 26.76 28.58
CA SER A 48 43.23 26.69 29.04
C SER A 48 43.52 25.29 29.57
N THR A 49 44.37 24.56 28.86
CA THR A 49 45.00 23.32 29.32
C THR A 49 46.02 23.67 30.40
N ASN A 50 45.58 23.72 31.65
CA ASN A 50 46.40 23.49 32.84
C ASN A 50 45.41 23.13 33.97
N ASP A 51 45.77 22.15 34.79
CA ASP A 51 44.98 21.54 35.87
C ASP A 51 44.13 20.31 35.50
N ALA A 52 44.73 19.40 34.74
CA ALA A 52 44.36 17.98 34.77
C ALA A 52 45.35 17.22 35.67
N TYR A 53 45.28 17.44 36.98
CA TYR A 53 45.87 16.56 37.99
C TYR A 53 44.81 16.17 39.01
N GLY A 54 44.51 14.88 39.09
CA GLY A 54 44.14 14.27 40.37
C GLY A 54 42.71 13.76 40.57
N ILE A 55 42.10 13.06 39.61
CA ILE A 55 41.12 11.99 39.94
C ILE A 55 41.33 10.80 38.99
N GLY A 56 42.55 10.27 39.02
CA GLY A 56 42.92 9.00 38.39
C GLY A 56 43.22 7.99 39.49
N GLY A 57 42.19 7.48 40.15
CA GLY A 57 42.34 6.49 41.21
C GLY A 57 41.04 5.74 41.41
N LEU A 58 41.09 4.42 41.18
CA LEU A 58 40.03 3.44 41.45
C LEU A 58 38.90 3.35 40.41
N LEU A 59 39.26 3.07 39.15
CA LEU A 59 38.51 2.06 38.41
C LEU A 59 39.09 0.71 38.84
N PRO A 60 38.38 -0.10 39.65
CA PRO A 60 38.95 -1.33 40.20
C PRO A 60 39.34 -2.29 39.09
N ASP A 61 40.50 -2.94 39.25
CA ASP A 61 41.10 -3.99 38.40
C ASP A 61 40.15 -5.13 37.99
N PHE A 62 38.96 -5.18 38.58
CA PHE A 62 37.86 -6.07 38.22
C PHE A 62 37.45 -5.97 36.74
N ILE A 63 37.49 -4.76 36.15
CA ILE A 63 37.09 -4.57 34.75
C ILE A 63 38.17 -5.11 33.78
N SER A 64 39.45 -4.93 34.10
CA SER A 64 40.56 -5.33 33.20
C SER A 64 40.66 -6.84 32.99
N ASN A 65 40.32 -7.65 34.01
CA ASN A 65 40.35 -9.11 33.91
C ASN A 65 39.16 -9.72 33.14
N LEU A 66 38.07 -8.96 32.93
CA LEU A 66 36.90 -9.44 32.19
C LEU A 66 37.08 -9.41 30.66
N TYR A 67 38.04 -8.62 30.18
CA TYR A 67 38.36 -8.45 28.76
C TYR A 67 39.50 -9.34 28.26
N ALA A 68 39.99 -10.26 29.10
CA ALA A 68 40.98 -11.25 28.68
C ALA A 68 40.36 -12.20 27.63
N ASP A 69 40.65 -11.87 26.38
CA ASP A 69 40.62 -12.72 25.18
C ASP A 69 39.32 -13.50 24.93
N LYS A 70 38.21 -12.77 24.79
CA LYS A 70 37.00 -13.34 24.18
C LYS A 70 37.11 -13.15 22.67
N GLN A 71 37.36 -14.25 21.97
CA GLN A 71 37.13 -14.33 20.53
C GLN A 71 35.75 -13.73 20.21
N GLU A 72 35.69 -12.94 19.13
CA GLU A 72 34.43 -12.38 18.66
C GLU A 72 33.41 -13.50 18.43
N ASP A 73 32.17 -13.28 18.88
CA ASP A 73 31.08 -14.20 18.60
C ASP A 73 30.97 -14.39 17.08
N LEU A 74 30.89 -15.64 16.64
CA LEU A 74 30.81 -16.02 15.23
C LEU A 74 29.67 -15.32 14.48
N LEU A 75 28.61 -14.92 15.17
CA LEU A 75 27.51 -14.13 14.61
C LEU A 75 27.98 -12.76 14.09
N PHE A 76 29.01 -12.18 14.70
CA PHE A 76 29.54 -10.85 14.37
C PHE A 76 30.88 -10.90 13.62
N ALA A 77 31.48 -12.08 13.46
CA ALA A 77 32.75 -12.30 12.79
C ALA A 77 32.69 -12.13 11.25
N TYR A 78 32.24 -10.97 10.77
CA TYR A 78 32.19 -10.57 9.36
C TYR A 78 32.72 -9.15 9.16
N LYS A 79 33.22 -8.86 7.96
CA LYS A 79 33.76 -7.55 7.58
C LYS A 79 32.72 -6.75 6.81
N SER A 80 32.92 -5.43 6.76
CA SER A 80 32.10 -4.51 5.94
C SER A 80 32.17 -4.80 4.42
N SER A 81 33.13 -5.63 4.00
CA SER A 81 33.24 -6.12 2.62
C SER A 81 32.29 -7.25 2.27
N ASP A 82 31.75 -7.92 3.28
CA ASP A 82 31.12 -9.23 3.14
C ASP A 82 29.64 -9.06 2.83
N CYS A 83 29.15 -9.84 1.86
CA CYS A 83 27.72 -9.99 1.64
C CYS A 83 27.25 -11.28 2.31
N PRO A 84 26.17 -11.25 3.11
CA PRO A 84 25.55 -12.46 3.60
C PRO A 84 25.18 -13.37 2.44
N TYR A 85 25.53 -14.65 2.57
CA TYR A 85 25.09 -15.66 1.61
C TYR A 85 23.59 -15.88 1.77
N GLU A 86 22.85 -15.70 0.69
CA GLU A 86 21.39 -15.87 0.68
C GLU A 86 21.00 -17.00 -0.26
N GLU A 87 20.65 -18.16 0.30
CA GLU A 87 20.35 -19.39 -0.44
C GLU A 87 19.22 -19.20 -1.46
N TRP A 88 18.24 -18.35 -1.13
CA TRP A 88 17.07 -18.12 -1.99
C TRP A 88 17.44 -17.59 -3.38
N ASN A 89 18.60 -16.92 -3.57
CA ASN A 89 19.03 -16.34 -4.84
C ASN A 89 20.40 -16.81 -5.35
N GLN A 90 20.62 -18.12 -5.42
CA GLN A 90 21.89 -18.69 -5.90
C GLN A 90 21.79 -19.35 -7.27
N LEU A 91 20.70 -19.11 -8.00
CA LEU A 91 20.45 -19.71 -9.29
C LEU A 91 20.53 -18.68 -10.42
N THR A 92 21.07 -19.11 -11.57
CA THR A 92 21.08 -18.32 -12.81
C THR A 92 20.03 -18.87 -13.75
N THR A 93 19.12 -18.02 -14.24
CA THR A 93 18.27 -18.39 -15.39
C THR A 93 18.74 -17.67 -16.65
N THR A 94 18.71 -18.35 -17.79
CA THR A 94 19.10 -17.78 -19.10
C THR A 94 17.88 -17.37 -19.91
N GLU A 95 16.75 -18.02 -19.67
CA GLU A 95 15.47 -17.76 -20.32
C GLU A 95 14.40 -17.44 -19.28
N LEU A 96 13.46 -16.58 -19.67
CA LEU A 96 12.23 -16.38 -18.91
C LEU A 96 11.39 -17.66 -19.00
N SER A 97 10.69 -18.00 -17.92
CA SER A 97 9.84 -19.19 -17.75
C SER A 97 9.12 -19.71 -19.01
N ARG A 98 8.77 -21.00 -19.04
CA ARG A 98 7.91 -21.66 -20.06
C ARG A 98 6.56 -20.96 -20.31
N LYS A 99 6.19 -20.00 -19.46
CA LYS A 99 5.02 -19.12 -19.62
C LYS A 99 5.16 -18.08 -20.76
N LYS A 100 6.34 -17.98 -21.38
CA LYS A 100 6.61 -17.09 -22.53
C LYS A 100 5.58 -17.25 -23.65
N GLU A 101 5.11 -18.47 -23.92
CA GLU A 101 4.09 -18.71 -24.96
C GLU A 101 2.79 -17.96 -24.69
N ILE A 102 2.33 -17.91 -23.44
CA ILE A 102 1.11 -17.20 -23.05
C ILE A 102 1.32 -15.69 -23.16
N HIS A 103 2.52 -15.21 -22.83
CA HIS A 103 2.87 -13.80 -23.01
C HIS A 103 2.89 -13.42 -24.50
N ASP A 104 3.57 -14.23 -25.32
CA ASP A 104 3.67 -14.03 -26.76
C ASP A 104 2.31 -14.17 -27.45
N GLU A 105 1.45 -15.10 -27.01
CA GLU A 105 0.07 -15.23 -27.49
C GLU A 105 -0.77 -14.02 -27.17
N TYR A 106 -0.72 -13.54 -25.93
CA TYR A 106 -1.41 -12.33 -25.51
C TYR A 106 -0.98 -11.14 -26.37
N PHE A 107 0.32 -11.00 -26.61
CA PHE A 107 0.88 -9.96 -27.48
C PHE A 107 0.38 -10.04 -28.93
N ARG A 108 0.22 -11.25 -29.50
CA ARG A 108 -0.36 -11.41 -30.84
C ARG A 108 -1.83 -11.00 -30.93
N LYS A 109 -2.57 -11.09 -29.81
CA LYS A 109 -4.00 -10.80 -29.73
C LYS A 109 -4.30 -9.36 -29.32
N MET A 110 -3.32 -8.64 -28.76
CA MET A 110 -3.49 -7.25 -28.38
C MET A 110 -3.60 -6.36 -29.59
N ASP A 111 -4.60 -5.49 -29.56
CA ASP A 111 -4.75 -4.40 -30.51
C ASP A 111 -3.97 -3.18 -30.00
N PHE A 112 -2.84 -2.89 -30.66
CA PHE A 112 -1.99 -1.75 -30.34
C PHE A 112 -2.49 -0.44 -30.96
N GLU A 113 -3.35 -0.49 -31.99
CA GLU A 113 -3.79 0.71 -32.70
C GLU A 113 -4.67 1.60 -31.82
N HIS A 114 -5.42 0.99 -30.90
CA HIS A 114 -6.29 1.69 -29.95
C HIS A 114 -5.61 2.00 -28.61
N PHE A 115 -4.31 1.71 -28.46
CA PHE A 115 -3.58 2.08 -27.25
C PHE A 115 -3.16 3.55 -27.30
N HIS A 116 -3.87 4.39 -26.55
CA HIS A 116 -3.51 5.80 -26.40
C HIS A 116 -2.69 6.02 -25.13
N PRO A 117 -1.43 6.45 -25.23
CA PRO A 117 -0.64 6.78 -24.06
C PRO A 117 -1.30 7.97 -23.33
N PHE A 118 -1.83 7.72 -22.12
CA PHE A 118 -2.56 8.74 -21.33
C PHE A 118 -1.70 9.38 -20.23
N LEU A 119 -0.65 8.69 -19.76
CA LEU A 119 0.34 9.19 -18.79
C LEU A 119 1.61 9.75 -19.44
N TYR A 120 2.10 10.86 -18.92
CA TYR A 120 3.43 11.36 -19.27
C TYR A 120 4.50 10.62 -18.46
N HIS A 121 5.11 9.61 -19.06
CA HIS A 121 6.20 8.84 -18.45
C HIS A 121 7.26 8.53 -19.51
N THR A 122 8.46 9.10 -19.37
CA THR A 122 9.49 9.05 -20.43
C THR A 122 10.66 8.12 -20.13
N LYS A 123 10.74 7.54 -18.93
CA LYS A 123 11.73 6.53 -18.53
C LYS A 123 11.07 5.37 -17.76
N PRO A 124 11.63 4.16 -17.68
CA PRO A 124 11.12 3.16 -16.75
C PRO A 124 11.37 3.62 -15.30
N SER A 125 10.42 3.41 -14.39
CA SER A 125 10.58 3.65 -12.96
C SER A 125 10.08 2.44 -12.18
N ALA A 126 10.96 1.82 -11.39
CA ALA A 126 10.70 0.55 -10.73
C ALA A 126 9.99 0.76 -9.38
N MET A 127 8.86 0.08 -9.17
CA MET A 127 8.03 0.18 -7.97
C MET A 127 8.38 -0.89 -6.95
N SER A 128 8.43 -2.15 -7.36
CA SER A 128 8.78 -3.29 -6.48
C SER A 128 9.36 -4.45 -7.29
N ALA A 129 10.10 -5.32 -6.63
CA ALA A 129 10.71 -6.49 -7.25
C ALA A 129 10.52 -7.74 -6.39
N PHE A 130 10.07 -8.82 -7.01
CA PHE A 130 9.76 -10.08 -6.34
C PHE A 130 10.50 -11.24 -7.02
N ALA A 131 11.31 -11.98 -6.26
CA ALA A 131 11.93 -13.20 -6.75
C ALA A 131 10.98 -14.39 -6.62
N HIS A 132 10.48 -14.88 -7.74
CA HIS A 132 9.78 -16.15 -7.85
C HIS A 132 10.77 -17.27 -8.23
N LYS A 133 10.30 -18.52 -8.25
CA LYS A 133 11.15 -19.71 -8.44
C LYS A 133 12.07 -19.64 -9.65
N ASP A 134 11.62 -19.08 -10.77
CA ASP A 134 12.30 -19.08 -12.07
C ASP A 134 12.74 -17.69 -12.57
N GLN A 135 12.23 -16.62 -11.99
CA GLN A 135 12.46 -15.25 -12.46
C GLN A 135 12.26 -14.21 -11.36
N ILE A 136 12.80 -13.03 -11.56
CA ILE A 136 12.48 -11.83 -10.79
C ILE A 136 11.42 -11.07 -11.56
N VAL A 137 10.33 -10.70 -10.92
CA VAL A 137 9.32 -9.82 -11.50
C VAL A 137 9.52 -8.43 -10.95
N VAL A 138 9.67 -7.45 -11.82
CA VAL A 138 9.76 -6.04 -11.46
C VAL A 138 8.49 -5.34 -11.93
N THR A 139 7.77 -4.73 -11.00
CA THR A 139 6.61 -3.88 -11.27
C THR A 139 7.10 -2.45 -11.46
N LEU A 140 6.49 -1.72 -12.39
CA LEU A 140 6.85 -0.35 -12.73
C LEU A 140 5.71 0.59 -12.35
N THR A 141 6.05 1.84 -12.03
CA THR A 141 5.07 2.94 -11.97
C THR A 141 4.73 3.43 -13.39
N SER A 142 5.62 3.27 -14.37
CA SER A 142 5.41 3.66 -15.77
C SER A 142 4.39 2.76 -16.47
N GLU A 143 3.40 3.33 -17.19
CA GLU A 143 2.32 2.55 -17.83
C GLU A 143 2.15 2.73 -19.35
N ASN A 144 3.07 3.42 -20.03
CA ASN A 144 2.94 3.76 -21.46
C ASN A 144 4.10 3.28 -22.34
N MET A 145 4.87 2.33 -21.84
CA MET A 145 6.05 1.80 -22.52
C MET A 145 5.83 0.34 -22.90
N MET A 146 4.61 -0.01 -23.30
CA MET A 146 4.29 -1.38 -23.66
C MET A 146 5.30 -1.91 -24.67
N HIS A 147 5.82 -3.12 -24.45
CA HIS A 147 6.79 -3.78 -25.32
C HIS A 147 8.13 -3.08 -25.50
N ALA A 148 8.36 -1.94 -24.85
CA ALA A 148 9.65 -1.29 -24.90
C ALA A 148 10.70 -2.26 -24.36
N THR A 149 11.79 -2.40 -25.11
CA THR A 149 12.94 -3.19 -24.66
C THR A 149 13.50 -2.55 -23.39
N MET A 150 13.72 -3.36 -22.38
CA MET A 150 14.27 -2.95 -21.09
C MET A 150 15.41 -3.88 -20.69
N TYR A 151 16.25 -3.41 -19.80
CA TYR A 151 17.39 -4.15 -19.29
C TYR A 151 17.31 -4.23 -17.78
N CYS A 152 17.35 -5.46 -17.26
CA CYS A 152 17.43 -5.73 -15.84
C CYS A 152 18.88 -5.59 -15.37
N ARG A 153 19.10 -4.74 -14.38
CA ARG A 153 20.42 -4.37 -13.83
C ARG A 153 20.51 -4.90 -12.40
N TYR A 154 21.48 -5.74 -12.11
CA TYR A 154 21.55 -6.50 -10.85
C TYR A 154 22.60 -5.90 -9.94
N TYR A 155 22.32 -5.86 -8.64
CA TYR A 155 23.23 -5.29 -7.65
C TYR A 155 23.36 -6.20 -6.45
N ASP A 156 24.58 -6.30 -5.91
CA ASP A 156 24.86 -7.05 -4.67
C ASP A 156 24.35 -6.32 -3.42
N CYS A 157 24.57 -6.91 -2.24
CA CYS A 157 24.16 -6.32 -0.96
C CYS A 157 24.80 -4.94 -0.68
N ARG A 158 25.93 -4.63 -1.34
CA ARG A 158 26.67 -3.36 -1.23
C ARG A 158 26.29 -2.38 -2.33
N ARG A 159 25.23 -2.67 -3.10
CA ARG A 159 24.76 -1.88 -4.24
C ARG A 159 25.81 -1.70 -5.35
N ARG A 160 26.73 -2.66 -5.49
CA ARG A 160 27.61 -2.71 -6.66
C ARG A 160 26.92 -3.49 -7.77
N GLU A 161 26.98 -2.98 -8.98
CA GLU A 161 26.42 -3.68 -10.12
C GLU A 161 27.18 -4.99 -10.35
N ILE A 162 26.42 -6.07 -10.53
CA ILE A 162 26.92 -7.42 -10.77
C ILE A 162 26.27 -7.99 -12.02
N SER A 163 26.96 -8.96 -12.63
CA SER A 163 26.50 -9.66 -13.83
C SER A 163 26.31 -8.74 -15.05
N VAL A 164 26.00 -9.35 -16.18
CA VAL A 164 25.63 -8.63 -17.39
C VAL A 164 24.15 -8.23 -17.33
N PRO A 165 23.79 -7.03 -17.83
CA PRO A 165 22.40 -6.63 -17.98
C PRO A 165 21.59 -7.68 -18.75
N PHE A 166 20.40 -8.03 -18.25
CA PHE A 166 19.53 -8.99 -18.91
C PHE A 166 18.48 -8.26 -19.77
N LYS A 167 18.49 -8.50 -21.08
CA LYS A 167 17.52 -7.92 -22.00
C LYS A 167 16.14 -8.56 -21.81
N SER A 168 15.14 -7.72 -21.62
CA SER A 168 13.73 -8.07 -21.48
C SER A 168 12.86 -7.04 -22.20
N ALA A 169 11.55 -7.10 -21.99
CA ALA A 169 10.59 -6.13 -22.47
C ALA A 169 9.51 -5.89 -21.41
N ILE A 170 8.85 -4.74 -21.50
CA ILE A 170 7.68 -4.46 -20.66
C ILE A 170 6.52 -5.34 -21.14
N PHE A 171 6.12 -6.27 -20.28
CA PHE A 171 4.92 -7.06 -20.41
C PHE A 171 3.71 -6.24 -20.00
N HIS A 172 2.73 -6.16 -20.90
CA HIS A 172 1.59 -5.27 -20.78
C HIS A 172 2.05 -3.81 -20.60
N LYS A 173 1.59 -3.13 -19.53
CA LYS A 173 1.83 -1.71 -19.25
C LYS A 173 3.06 -1.47 -18.37
N SER A 174 3.35 -2.37 -17.43
CA SER A 174 4.12 -2.00 -16.24
C SER A 174 4.83 -3.18 -15.54
N THR A 175 5.14 -4.27 -16.26
CA THR A 175 5.82 -5.43 -15.67
C THR A 175 7.04 -5.83 -16.49
N VAL A 176 8.19 -6.00 -15.85
CA VAL A 176 9.40 -6.54 -16.50
C VAL A 176 9.76 -7.86 -15.83
N PHE A 177 9.87 -8.91 -16.65
CA PHE A 177 10.36 -10.20 -16.20
C PHE A 177 11.87 -10.26 -16.40
N CYS A 178 12.59 -10.53 -15.32
CA CYS A 178 14.04 -10.54 -15.28
C CYS A 178 14.54 -11.93 -14.91
N ALA A 179 15.68 -12.33 -15.48
CA ALA A 179 16.32 -13.57 -15.08
C ALA A 179 16.84 -13.52 -13.63
N ARG A 180 16.95 -14.68 -12.98
CA ARG A 180 17.58 -14.85 -11.67
C ARG A 180 19.10 -14.73 -11.83
N ARG A 181 19.75 -14.10 -10.85
CA ARG A 181 21.21 -13.92 -10.81
C ARG A 181 21.72 -14.17 -9.39
N PRO A 182 22.76 -15.01 -9.22
CA PRO A 182 23.41 -15.23 -7.94
C PRO A 182 23.79 -13.92 -7.26
N ASN A 183 23.55 -13.84 -5.95
CA ASN A 183 23.91 -12.70 -5.10
C ASN A 183 23.23 -11.36 -5.41
N ALA A 184 22.30 -11.32 -6.37
CA ALA A 184 21.53 -10.10 -6.63
C ALA A 184 20.58 -9.83 -5.46
N LYS A 185 20.81 -8.73 -4.74
CA LYS A 185 19.94 -8.28 -3.64
C LYS A 185 19.05 -7.12 -4.06
N TYR A 186 19.51 -6.31 -4.99
CA TYR A 186 18.76 -5.21 -5.57
C TYR A 186 18.72 -5.31 -7.09
N ILE A 187 17.72 -4.69 -7.68
CA ILE A 187 17.53 -4.64 -9.13
C ILE A 187 17.13 -3.23 -9.56
N ALA A 188 17.58 -2.80 -10.72
CA ALA A 188 17.10 -1.60 -11.40
C ALA A 188 16.72 -1.95 -12.84
N ILE A 189 15.95 -1.08 -13.48
CA ILE A 189 15.54 -1.21 -14.87
C ILE A 189 16.08 -0.02 -15.66
N SER A 190 16.62 -0.29 -16.85
CA SER A 190 17.09 0.71 -17.78
C SER A 190 16.55 0.48 -19.20
N ALA A 191 16.36 1.54 -19.98
CA ALA A 191 15.96 1.47 -21.38
C ALA A 191 17.09 0.91 -22.28
N THR A 192 18.35 1.15 -21.92
CA THR A 192 19.52 0.59 -22.59
C THR A 192 20.45 -0.16 -21.63
N ALA A 193 21.34 -1.01 -22.16
CA ALA A 193 22.32 -1.74 -21.34
C ALA A 193 23.38 -0.82 -20.71
N ASN A 194 23.66 0.33 -21.30
CA ASN A 194 24.81 1.19 -20.96
C ASN A 194 24.41 2.50 -20.24
N GLU A 195 23.12 2.83 -20.17
CA GLU A 195 22.70 4.01 -19.41
C GLU A 195 22.86 3.79 -17.90
N ILE A 196 22.96 4.90 -17.16
CA ILE A 196 22.88 4.90 -15.71
C ILE A 196 21.39 4.69 -15.34
N PRO A 197 21.03 3.58 -14.68
CA PRO A 197 19.65 3.35 -14.28
C PRO A 197 19.26 4.27 -13.11
N GLU A 198 17.96 4.31 -12.83
CA GLU A 198 17.46 4.85 -11.57
C GLU A 198 17.91 4.00 -10.37
N TYR A 199 17.61 4.48 -9.16
CA TYR A 199 17.98 3.78 -7.93
C TYR A 199 17.48 2.33 -7.93
N SER A 200 18.37 1.41 -7.56
CA SER A 200 18.02 0.00 -7.43
C SER A 200 17.12 -0.24 -6.21
N ILE A 201 16.10 -1.06 -6.41
CA ILE A 201 15.11 -1.45 -5.41
C ILE A 201 15.40 -2.87 -4.88
N PRO A 202 15.03 -3.19 -3.64
CA PRO A 202 15.27 -4.52 -3.08
C PRO A 202 14.47 -5.59 -3.80
N ILE A 203 15.09 -6.75 -4.02
CA ILE A 203 14.41 -7.96 -4.48
C ILE A 203 13.86 -8.69 -3.26
N VAL A 204 12.54 -8.82 -3.19
CA VAL A 204 11.85 -9.53 -2.11
C VAL A 204 11.66 -11.00 -2.49
N PRO A 205 12.19 -11.97 -1.72
CA PRO A 205 11.97 -13.39 -2.00
C PRO A 205 10.49 -13.77 -1.81
N ARG A 206 9.94 -14.44 -2.83
CA ARG A 206 8.58 -14.99 -2.89
C ARG A 206 8.66 -16.43 -3.44
N ILE A 207 9.46 -17.27 -2.78
CA ILE A 207 9.76 -18.65 -3.23
C ILE A 207 9.24 -19.74 -2.29
N GLU A 208 8.89 -19.37 -1.06
CA GLU A 208 8.42 -20.29 -0.01
C GLU A 208 6.90 -20.49 -0.09
N LYS A 209 6.36 -21.28 0.85
CA LYS A 209 4.92 -21.43 1.02
C LYS A 209 4.32 -20.06 1.39
N PRO A 210 3.17 -19.66 0.82
CA PRO A 210 2.47 -18.45 1.22
C PRO A 210 2.24 -18.39 2.74
N PRO A 211 2.70 -17.34 3.45
CA PRO A 211 2.43 -17.16 4.87
C PRO A 211 0.95 -16.84 5.15
N HIS A 212 0.23 -16.27 4.18
CA HIS A 212 -1.19 -15.92 4.32
C HIS A 212 -2.10 -16.83 3.51
N TYR A 213 -3.30 -17.07 4.04
CA TYR A 213 -4.35 -17.79 3.33
C TYR A 213 -5.18 -16.86 2.45
N PHE A 214 -5.65 -15.76 3.05
CA PHE A 214 -6.50 -14.77 2.41
C PHE A 214 -5.98 -13.36 2.73
N THR A 215 -5.61 -12.63 1.68
CA THR A 215 -5.10 -11.25 1.76
C THR A 215 -6.01 -10.32 0.98
N VAL A 216 -6.13 -9.06 1.42
CA VAL A 216 -6.90 -8.04 0.72
C VAL A 216 -5.97 -6.94 0.20
N CYS A 217 -6.01 -6.70 -1.11
CA CYS A 217 -5.41 -5.55 -1.77
C CYS A 217 -6.42 -4.40 -1.77
N MET A 218 -6.16 -3.37 -0.96
CA MET A 218 -6.99 -2.16 -0.98
C MET A 218 -6.49 -1.20 -2.06
N ALA A 219 -7.42 -0.72 -2.89
CA ALA A 219 -7.13 0.30 -3.89
C ALA A 219 -6.58 1.59 -3.24
N PRO A 220 -5.94 2.48 -4.03
CA PRO A 220 -5.37 3.72 -3.52
C PRO A 220 -6.33 4.61 -2.75
N LEU A 221 -5.91 5.14 -1.61
CA LEU A 221 -6.64 6.24 -0.95
C LEU A 221 -6.50 7.53 -1.75
N TYR A 222 -7.63 8.16 -2.07
CA TYR A 222 -7.72 9.49 -2.68
C TYR A 222 -9.00 10.25 -2.29
N GLY A 223 -9.06 11.52 -2.70
CA GLY A 223 -10.19 12.42 -2.45
C GLY A 223 -10.17 13.08 -1.07
N ASP A 224 -10.94 14.16 -0.93
CA ASP A 224 -10.87 15.06 0.23
C ASP A 224 -11.67 14.59 1.45
N GLU A 225 -12.50 13.56 1.30
CA GLU A 225 -13.25 12.98 2.41
C GLU A 225 -12.32 12.32 3.44
N ALA A 226 -12.51 12.63 4.72
CA ALA A 226 -11.78 11.99 5.82
C ALA A 226 -11.98 10.46 5.82
N LYS A 227 -10.90 9.70 5.98
CA LYS A 227 -10.90 8.26 5.70
C LYS A 227 -10.87 7.38 6.94
N PHE A 228 -10.59 7.88 8.14
CA PHE A 228 -10.33 7.05 9.32
C PHE A 228 -11.45 6.03 9.59
N LEU A 229 -12.72 6.46 9.52
CA LEU A 229 -13.86 5.58 9.74
C LEU A 229 -14.02 4.54 8.62
N GLN A 230 -13.76 4.93 7.37
CA GLN A 230 -13.79 3.99 6.24
C GLN A 230 -12.65 2.96 6.33
N ILE A 231 -11.47 3.38 6.79
CA ILE A 231 -10.28 2.53 6.95
C ILE A 231 -10.53 1.47 8.04
N VAL A 232 -10.94 1.89 9.25
CA VAL A 232 -11.19 0.95 10.35
C VAL A 232 -12.34 0.00 10.02
N ASP A 233 -13.42 0.51 9.42
CA ASP A 233 -14.56 -0.31 8.99
C ASP A 233 -14.12 -1.33 7.93
N PHE A 234 -13.34 -0.91 6.93
CA PHE A 234 -12.83 -1.81 5.89
C PHE A 234 -11.94 -2.91 6.45
N ILE A 235 -10.95 -2.57 7.27
CA ILE A 235 -9.99 -3.55 7.80
C ILE A 235 -10.69 -4.51 8.76
N GLU A 236 -11.42 -4.00 9.75
CA GLU A 236 -12.07 -4.86 10.75
C GLU A 236 -13.19 -5.72 10.14
N TYR A 237 -13.93 -5.22 9.13
CA TYR A 237 -14.93 -6.03 8.42
C TYR A 237 -14.28 -7.22 7.72
N HIS A 238 -13.21 -7.00 6.95
CA HIS A 238 -12.57 -8.08 6.21
C HIS A 238 -11.77 -9.03 7.14
N LYS A 239 -11.32 -8.57 8.31
CA LYS A 239 -10.82 -9.47 9.37
C LYS A 239 -11.91 -10.41 9.88
N LEU A 240 -13.15 -9.94 10.04
CA LEU A 240 -14.29 -10.82 10.37
C LEU A 240 -14.64 -11.80 9.24
N GLN A 241 -14.33 -11.43 7.98
CA GLN A 241 -14.38 -12.34 6.84
C GLN A 241 -13.17 -13.29 6.75
N GLY A 242 -12.22 -13.17 7.69
CA GLY A 242 -11.03 -14.00 7.88
C GLY A 242 -9.84 -13.65 6.99
N ALA A 243 -9.76 -12.40 6.50
CA ALA A 243 -8.52 -11.87 5.96
C ALA A 243 -7.44 -11.83 7.05
N THR A 244 -6.24 -12.30 6.73
CA THR A 244 -5.11 -12.33 7.68
C THR A 244 -4.04 -11.29 7.38
N PHE A 245 -4.17 -10.55 6.29
CA PHE A 245 -3.25 -9.46 5.92
C PHE A 245 -3.86 -8.51 4.90
N PHE A 246 -3.38 -7.27 4.88
CA PHE A 246 -3.76 -6.27 3.89
C PHE A 246 -2.56 -5.58 3.26
N HIS A 247 -2.62 -5.38 1.95
CA HIS A 247 -1.76 -4.45 1.25
C HIS A 247 -2.52 -3.15 1.00
N ILE A 248 -2.11 -2.07 1.64
CA ILE A 248 -2.78 -0.76 1.56
C ILE A 248 -1.92 0.20 0.74
N TYR A 249 -2.48 0.70 -0.36
CA TYR A 249 -1.79 1.62 -1.25
C TYR A 249 -2.13 3.06 -0.92
N LEU A 250 -1.10 3.89 -0.73
CA LEU A 250 -1.27 5.28 -0.33
C LEU A 250 -0.61 6.22 -1.35
N ARG A 251 -1.38 7.16 -1.88
CA ARG A 251 -0.84 8.32 -2.61
C ARG A 251 -0.67 9.51 -1.67
N ASN A 252 -1.78 9.95 -1.09
CA ASN A 252 -1.83 11.01 -0.09
C ASN A 252 -2.83 10.61 1.00
N VAL A 253 -2.55 10.98 2.25
CA VAL A 253 -3.38 10.65 3.41
C VAL A 253 -3.21 11.75 4.46
N SER A 254 -4.26 12.06 5.21
CA SER A 254 -4.15 13.03 6.30
C SER A 254 -3.32 12.45 7.45
N ASP A 255 -2.69 13.31 8.25
CA ASP A 255 -1.94 12.86 9.43
C ASP A 255 -2.86 12.13 10.42
N TYR A 256 -4.12 12.55 10.52
CA TYR A 256 -5.12 11.92 11.36
C TYR A 256 -5.42 10.49 10.91
N ASP A 257 -5.66 10.28 9.61
CA ASP A 257 -5.88 8.94 9.03
C ASP A 257 -4.60 8.09 9.11
N ARG A 258 -3.42 8.72 8.95
CA ARG A 258 -2.11 8.06 9.00
C ARG A 258 -1.85 7.41 10.36
N MET A 259 -2.24 8.05 11.46
CA MET A 259 -2.09 7.47 12.80
C MET A 259 -2.82 6.13 12.96
N LEU A 260 -4.03 6.01 12.41
CA LEU A 260 -4.78 4.75 12.42
C LEU A 260 -4.09 3.68 11.56
N LEU A 261 -3.58 4.06 10.40
CA LEU A 261 -2.83 3.13 9.53
C LEU A 261 -1.53 2.65 10.21
N ASP A 262 -0.81 3.54 10.88
CA ASP A 262 0.41 3.18 11.62
C ASP A 262 0.11 2.24 12.78
N GLU A 263 -1.04 2.36 13.44
CA GLU A 263 -1.49 1.40 14.45
C GLU A 263 -1.66 0.00 13.84
N TYR A 264 -2.26 -0.11 12.66
CA TYR A 264 -2.40 -1.38 11.96
C TYR A 264 -1.08 -1.96 11.45
N VAL A 265 -0.13 -1.10 11.07
CA VAL A 265 1.25 -1.55 10.77
C VAL A 265 1.90 -2.11 12.03
N LYS A 266 1.75 -1.42 13.17
CA LYS A 266 2.31 -1.84 14.46
C LYS A 266 1.77 -3.21 14.89
N THR A 267 0.49 -3.49 14.67
CA THR A 267 -0.11 -4.80 14.99
C THR A 267 0.15 -5.88 13.94
N GLY A 268 0.87 -5.56 12.86
CA GLY A 268 1.20 -6.50 11.79
C GLY A 268 0.02 -6.89 10.90
N ASP A 269 -1.09 -6.14 10.97
CA ASP A 269 -2.28 -6.40 10.17
C ASP A 269 -2.07 -6.00 8.69
N ILE A 270 -1.26 -4.96 8.44
CA ILE A 270 -1.12 -4.35 7.11
C ILE A 270 0.34 -4.05 6.71
N GLU A 271 0.59 -4.02 5.40
CA GLU A 271 1.72 -3.32 4.79
C GLU A 271 1.19 -2.05 4.10
N ILE A 272 1.87 -0.91 4.30
CA ILE A 272 1.62 0.33 3.57
C ILE A 272 2.56 0.41 2.37
N ILE A 273 2.00 0.50 1.16
CA ILE A 273 2.74 0.71 -0.08
C ILE A 273 2.55 2.15 -0.52
N LYS A 274 3.61 2.95 -0.42
CA LYS A 274 3.57 4.34 -0.87
C LYS A 274 3.72 4.41 -2.38
N MET A 275 2.71 4.94 -3.05
CA MET A 275 2.72 5.19 -4.49
C MET A 275 3.27 6.57 -4.76
N HIS A 276 4.58 6.63 -4.95
CA HIS A 276 5.28 7.85 -5.27
C HIS A 276 6.24 7.64 -6.43
N ASP A 277 6.34 8.65 -7.28
CA ASP A 277 7.26 8.71 -8.38
C ASP A 277 7.49 10.17 -8.77
N HIS A 278 8.54 10.42 -9.54
CA HIS A 278 8.93 11.74 -10.04
C HIS A 278 8.08 12.24 -11.21
N PHE A 279 7.24 11.38 -11.81
CA PHE A 279 6.25 11.77 -12.81
C PHE A 279 4.90 12.10 -12.17
N TRP A 280 4.29 13.20 -12.60
CA TRP A 280 2.96 13.61 -12.15
C TRP A 280 1.87 12.79 -12.85
N ARG A 281 0.86 12.36 -12.07
CA ARG A 281 -0.44 11.87 -12.56
C ARG A 281 -1.51 12.12 -11.50
N ALA A 282 -2.77 12.19 -11.92
CA ALA A 282 -3.91 12.34 -11.01
C ALA A 282 -4.07 11.09 -10.13
N ASP A 283 -4.66 11.24 -8.95
CA ASP A 283 -4.72 10.16 -7.95
C ASP A 283 -5.43 8.90 -8.46
N TYR A 284 -6.53 9.04 -9.20
CA TYR A 284 -7.27 7.92 -9.77
C TYR A 284 -6.48 7.15 -10.85
N MET A 285 -5.49 7.79 -11.48
CA MET A 285 -4.64 7.17 -12.51
C MET A 285 -3.57 6.24 -11.93
N TRP A 286 -3.49 6.07 -10.61
CA TRP A 286 -2.61 5.10 -9.97
C TRP A 286 -3.21 3.70 -9.84
N HIS A 287 -4.49 3.54 -10.18
CA HIS A 287 -5.21 2.29 -9.95
C HIS A 287 -4.57 1.12 -10.71
N ASP A 288 -4.23 1.30 -11.99
CA ASP A 288 -3.60 0.26 -12.82
C ASP A 288 -2.24 -0.19 -12.25
N ALA A 289 -1.34 0.75 -11.90
CA ALA A 289 -0.08 0.42 -11.22
C ALA A 289 -0.29 -0.34 -9.90
N GLN A 290 -1.28 0.07 -9.10
CA GLN A 290 -1.60 -0.59 -7.83
C GLN A 290 -2.06 -2.04 -8.03
N ILE A 291 -2.97 -2.27 -8.99
CA ILE A 291 -3.49 -3.62 -9.29
C ILE A 291 -2.35 -4.52 -9.74
N ASN A 292 -1.49 -4.03 -10.64
CA ASN A 292 -0.35 -4.78 -11.14
C ASN A 292 0.67 -5.09 -10.03
N ASP A 293 0.99 -4.10 -9.18
CA ASP A 293 1.88 -4.31 -8.04
C ASP A 293 1.30 -5.34 -7.07
N CYS A 294 0.03 -5.18 -6.67
CA CYS A 294 -0.57 -6.04 -5.67
C CYS A 294 -0.77 -7.47 -6.17
N HIS A 295 -1.07 -7.64 -7.46
CA HIS A 295 -1.09 -8.95 -8.12
C HIS A 295 0.24 -9.66 -7.98
N HIS A 296 1.34 -9.01 -8.36
CA HIS A 296 2.66 -9.63 -8.30
C HIS A 296 3.19 -9.79 -6.87
N ARG A 297 2.93 -8.81 -5.99
CA ARG A 297 3.24 -8.86 -4.56
C ARG A 297 2.56 -10.02 -3.84
N SER A 298 1.34 -10.33 -4.25
CA SER A 298 0.52 -11.38 -3.65
C SER A 298 0.90 -12.80 -4.13
N LYS A 299 1.63 -12.94 -5.25
CA LYS A 299 2.12 -14.23 -5.72
C LYS A 299 3.04 -14.86 -4.68
N TYR A 300 2.71 -16.08 -4.27
CA TYR A 300 3.42 -16.82 -3.22
C TYR A 300 3.49 -16.09 -1.85
N PHE A 301 2.66 -15.06 -1.66
CA PHE A 301 2.46 -14.40 -0.38
C PHE A 301 1.13 -14.78 0.25
N SER A 302 0.10 -14.93 -0.59
CA SER A 302 -1.22 -15.42 -0.19
C SER A 302 -1.73 -16.51 -1.14
N LYS A 303 -2.54 -17.44 -0.63
CA LYS A 303 -3.25 -18.42 -1.48
C LYS A 303 -4.37 -17.73 -2.27
N TRP A 304 -5.12 -16.85 -1.60
CA TRP A 304 -6.22 -16.09 -2.17
C TRP A 304 -6.02 -14.59 -1.94
N THR A 305 -6.35 -13.79 -2.93
CA THR A 305 -6.19 -12.33 -2.84
C THR A 305 -7.41 -11.62 -3.39
N ALA A 306 -8.07 -10.81 -2.56
CA ALA A 306 -9.14 -9.93 -3.01
C ALA A 306 -8.59 -8.59 -3.48
N PHE A 307 -9.19 -8.02 -4.52
CA PHE A 307 -8.92 -6.65 -4.99
C PHE A 307 -10.18 -5.83 -4.75
N ILE A 308 -10.13 -4.87 -3.83
CA ILE A 308 -11.33 -4.19 -3.30
C ILE A 308 -11.03 -2.71 -3.07
N ASP A 309 -11.99 -1.85 -3.39
CA ASP A 309 -11.91 -0.42 -3.07
C ASP A 309 -12.27 -0.19 -1.58
N ILE A 310 -11.81 0.92 -0.98
CA ILE A 310 -12.12 1.22 0.43
C ILE A 310 -13.63 1.36 0.72
N ASP A 311 -14.42 1.71 -0.29
CA ASP A 311 -15.86 1.91 -0.21
C ASP A 311 -16.68 0.64 -0.48
N GLU A 312 -16.02 -0.52 -0.55
CA GLU A 312 -16.61 -1.82 -0.86
C GLU A 312 -16.43 -2.84 0.28
N ARG A 313 -17.42 -3.72 0.47
CA ARG A 313 -17.37 -4.85 1.41
C ARG A 313 -17.73 -6.15 0.71
N LEU A 314 -16.90 -7.19 0.87
CA LEU A 314 -17.23 -8.55 0.44
C LEU A 314 -18.24 -9.18 1.41
N GLU A 315 -19.52 -9.08 1.07
CA GLU A 315 -20.60 -9.59 1.91
C GLU A 315 -20.99 -11.01 1.52
N MET A 316 -20.98 -11.89 2.51
CA MET A 316 -21.41 -13.27 2.38
C MET A 316 -22.80 -13.45 2.98
N ASN A 317 -23.57 -14.37 2.40
CA ASN A 317 -24.81 -14.83 3.02
C ASN A 317 -24.47 -15.85 4.12
N GLY A 318 -24.58 -15.44 5.39
CA GLY A 318 -24.23 -16.26 6.53
C GLY A 318 -25.01 -17.59 6.63
N ALA A 319 -26.15 -17.72 5.94
CA ALA A 319 -26.90 -18.98 5.87
C ALA A 319 -26.23 -20.04 4.97
N GLN A 320 -25.41 -19.63 4.00
CA GLN A 320 -24.65 -20.56 3.14
C GLN A 320 -23.20 -20.69 3.60
N PHE A 321 -22.53 -19.55 3.75
CA PHE A 321 -21.13 -19.47 4.18
C PHE A 321 -21.00 -18.31 5.15
N LYS A 322 -20.59 -18.60 6.39
CA LYS A 322 -20.50 -17.58 7.44
C LYS A 322 -19.48 -16.50 7.09
N THR A 323 -18.36 -16.88 6.49
CA THR A 323 -17.28 -15.96 6.10
C THR A 323 -16.78 -16.22 4.67
N VAL A 324 -16.01 -15.28 4.12
CA VAL A 324 -15.31 -15.48 2.85
C VAL A 324 -14.40 -16.71 2.92
N VAL A 325 -13.67 -16.93 4.02
CA VAL A 325 -12.78 -18.10 4.13
C VAL A 325 -13.53 -19.42 4.10
N ASP A 326 -14.70 -19.49 4.76
CA ASP A 326 -15.54 -20.71 4.74
C ASP A 326 -15.94 -21.08 3.31
N TYR A 327 -16.23 -20.07 2.48
CA TYR A 327 -16.48 -20.28 1.05
C TYR A 327 -15.21 -20.69 0.29
N LEU A 328 -14.09 -20.01 0.54
CA LEU A 328 -12.80 -20.30 -0.12
C LEU A 328 -12.27 -21.72 0.19
N ASP A 329 -12.58 -22.25 1.37
CA ASP A 329 -12.18 -23.58 1.81
C ASP A 329 -12.86 -24.71 1.04
N THR A 330 -13.99 -24.45 0.38
CA THR A 330 -14.66 -25.42 -0.48
C THR A 330 -13.89 -25.72 -1.78
N PHE A 331 -12.96 -24.84 -2.18
CA PHE A 331 -12.24 -24.97 -3.44
C PHE A 331 -10.92 -25.74 -3.28
N HIS A 332 -10.97 -27.04 -3.58
CA HIS A 332 -9.80 -27.92 -3.55
C HIS A 332 -9.08 -28.06 -4.90
N THR A 333 -9.71 -27.64 -6.00
CA THR A 333 -9.11 -27.71 -7.34
C THR A 333 -8.31 -26.45 -7.67
N ALA A 334 -7.32 -26.57 -8.56
CA ALA A 334 -6.59 -25.43 -9.11
C ALA A 334 -7.28 -24.79 -10.32
N SER A 335 -8.41 -25.36 -10.77
CA SER A 335 -9.20 -24.82 -11.88
C SER A 335 -9.88 -23.52 -11.49
N ILE A 336 -10.41 -23.40 -10.26
CA ILE A 336 -11.01 -22.15 -9.80
C ILE A 336 -9.90 -21.19 -9.35
N ALA A 337 -9.73 -20.11 -10.11
CA ALA A 337 -8.65 -19.16 -9.95
C ALA A 337 -9.10 -17.70 -9.86
N ASN A 338 -10.34 -17.38 -10.25
CA ASN A 338 -10.92 -16.05 -10.18
C ASN A 338 -12.40 -16.13 -9.79
N LEU A 339 -12.73 -15.74 -8.56
CA LEU A 339 -14.09 -15.64 -8.07
C LEU A 339 -14.59 -14.21 -8.26
N HIS A 340 -15.69 -14.07 -9.00
CA HIS A 340 -16.19 -12.80 -9.48
C HIS A 340 -17.47 -12.39 -8.73
N PHE A 341 -17.37 -11.37 -7.89
CA PHE A 341 -18.47 -10.87 -7.07
C PHE A 341 -19.14 -9.67 -7.74
N ARG A 342 -20.45 -9.77 -7.93
CA ARG A 342 -21.28 -8.69 -8.47
C ARG A 342 -21.61 -7.66 -7.39
N VAL A 343 -22.02 -6.47 -7.79
CA VAL A 343 -22.20 -5.32 -6.89
C VAL A 343 -23.67 -5.07 -6.56
N LYS A 344 -23.95 -4.73 -5.29
CA LYS A 344 -25.14 -3.98 -4.89
C LYS A 344 -24.70 -2.60 -4.39
N TRP A 345 -25.29 -1.55 -4.94
CA TRP A 345 -24.95 -0.18 -4.58
C TRP A 345 -25.73 0.27 -3.34
N VAL A 346 -25.06 1.08 -2.51
CA VAL A 346 -25.62 1.76 -1.36
C VAL A 346 -25.33 3.25 -1.49
N MET A 347 -26.37 4.07 -1.44
CA MET A 347 -26.21 5.52 -1.53
C MET A 347 -25.81 6.09 -0.17
N LYS A 348 -24.65 6.74 -0.14
CA LYS A 348 -24.14 7.47 1.00
C LYS A 348 -24.37 8.97 0.79
N HIS A 349 -25.22 9.54 1.63
CA HIS A 349 -25.69 10.92 1.47
C HIS A 349 -24.76 11.97 2.10
N ASN A 350 -23.85 11.56 2.99
CA ASN A 350 -22.96 12.46 3.73
C ASN A 350 -21.52 11.94 3.71
N ASN A 351 -20.54 12.83 3.82
CA ASN A 351 -19.16 12.45 4.17
C ASN A 351 -19.10 11.76 5.55
N THR A 352 -18.11 10.89 5.75
CA THR A 352 -17.76 10.40 7.09
C THR A 352 -17.19 11.54 7.94
N PRO A 353 -17.33 11.46 9.28
CA PRO A 353 -16.82 12.51 10.16
C PRO A 353 -15.31 12.70 9.98
N GLU A 354 -14.85 13.93 10.20
CA GLU A 354 -13.41 14.25 10.12
C GLU A 354 -12.62 13.73 11.31
N ARG A 355 -13.28 13.58 12.47
CA ARG A 355 -12.66 13.19 13.73
C ARG A 355 -13.59 12.30 14.57
N TYR A 356 -12.97 11.55 15.47
CA TYR A 356 -13.65 10.85 16.55
C TYR A 356 -13.92 11.83 17.69
N GLU A 357 -15.18 11.94 18.11
CA GLU A 357 -15.57 12.80 19.23
C GLU A 357 -15.88 12.00 20.48
N ASN A 358 -16.66 10.92 20.33
CA ASN A 358 -17.08 10.02 21.41
C ASN A 358 -17.72 8.76 20.81
N ASP A 359 -17.92 7.75 21.66
CA ASP A 359 -18.47 6.44 21.27
C ASP A 359 -19.85 6.54 20.61
N LYS A 360 -20.70 7.46 21.06
CA LYS A 360 -22.06 7.65 20.52
C LYS A 360 -22.01 8.19 19.09
N GLN A 361 -21.20 9.23 18.85
CA GLN A 361 -20.99 9.79 17.51
C GLN A 361 -20.43 8.73 16.56
N LEU A 362 -19.35 8.05 16.97
CA LEU A 362 -18.72 7.01 16.15
C LEU A 362 -19.72 5.91 15.76
N THR A 363 -20.45 5.37 16.74
CA THR A 363 -21.42 4.29 16.51
C THR A 363 -22.54 4.72 15.56
N SER A 364 -23.06 5.94 15.71
CA SER A 364 -24.10 6.47 14.82
C SER A 364 -23.63 6.75 13.38
N GLU A 365 -22.32 6.92 13.18
CA GLU A 365 -21.72 7.24 11.88
C GLU A 365 -21.16 6.01 11.14
N MET A 366 -21.11 4.83 11.77
CA MET A 366 -20.69 3.58 11.12
C MET A 366 -21.54 3.29 9.88
N LEU A 367 -20.88 2.90 8.78
CA LEU A 367 -21.51 2.85 7.46
C LEU A 367 -22.63 1.80 7.40
N PHE A 368 -22.42 0.63 8.02
CA PHE A 368 -23.37 -0.48 8.03
C PHE A 368 -24.59 -0.25 8.93
N HIS A 369 -24.49 0.66 9.90
CA HIS A 369 -25.64 1.13 10.69
C HIS A 369 -26.46 2.15 9.89
N LYS A 370 -25.77 3.13 9.30
CA LYS A 370 -26.40 4.31 8.70
C LYS A 370 -26.96 4.06 7.29
N TYR A 371 -26.33 3.18 6.51
CA TYR A 371 -26.65 2.98 5.10
C TYR A 371 -26.96 1.52 4.79
N GLN A 372 -28.24 1.17 4.94
CA GLN A 372 -28.75 -0.19 4.76
C GLN A 372 -29.60 -0.37 3.50
N ASN A 373 -29.79 0.67 2.69
CA ASN A 373 -30.63 0.62 1.50
C ASN A 373 -29.80 0.19 0.28
N LEU A 374 -29.96 -1.06 -0.16
CA LEU A 374 -29.17 -1.67 -1.24
C LEU A 374 -30.00 -1.75 -2.52
N SER A 375 -29.36 -1.54 -3.66
CA SER A 375 -29.94 -1.79 -4.97
C SER A 375 -30.17 -3.29 -5.24
N ARG A 376 -30.80 -3.60 -6.38
CA ARG A 376 -30.67 -4.94 -6.99
C ARG A 376 -29.23 -5.21 -7.40
N ILE A 377 -28.90 -6.49 -7.59
CA ILE A 377 -27.60 -6.92 -8.06
C ILE A 377 -27.31 -6.35 -9.47
N GLY A 378 -26.09 -5.84 -9.66
CA GLY A 378 -25.60 -5.41 -10.96
C GLY A 378 -25.33 -6.58 -11.91
N LYS A 379 -25.24 -6.26 -13.19
CA LYS A 379 -24.73 -7.17 -14.23
C LYS A 379 -23.25 -7.44 -14.01
N VAL A 380 -22.77 -8.54 -14.59
CA VAL A 380 -21.37 -9.03 -14.47
C VAL A 380 -20.33 -7.96 -14.82
N TRP A 381 -20.63 -7.04 -15.75
CA TRP A 381 -19.66 -6.04 -16.21
C TRP A 381 -19.75 -4.69 -15.46
N GLN A 382 -20.63 -4.55 -14.48
CA GLN A 382 -20.87 -3.29 -13.78
C GLN A 382 -20.01 -3.20 -12.51
N GLN A 383 -18.72 -2.86 -12.71
CA GLN A 383 -17.70 -2.66 -11.66
C GLN A 383 -17.53 -3.80 -10.66
N PRO A 384 -17.50 -5.05 -11.11
CA PRO A 384 -17.34 -6.17 -10.20
C PRO A 384 -15.96 -6.17 -9.55
N LYS A 385 -15.82 -6.91 -8.45
CA LYS A 385 -14.55 -7.18 -7.78
C LYS A 385 -14.33 -8.67 -7.64
N CYS A 386 -13.09 -9.06 -7.41
CA CYS A 386 -12.71 -10.46 -7.45
C CYS A 386 -11.78 -10.91 -6.34
N ILE A 387 -11.84 -12.21 -6.05
CA ILE A 387 -10.85 -12.94 -5.26
C ILE A 387 -10.13 -13.91 -6.19
N ILE A 388 -8.81 -13.76 -6.31
CA ILE A 388 -7.99 -14.53 -7.24
C ILE A 388 -7.02 -15.46 -6.53
N ARG A 389 -6.55 -16.48 -7.25
CA ARG A 389 -5.29 -17.16 -6.98
C ARG A 389 -4.17 -16.46 -7.74
N PRO A 390 -3.33 -15.63 -7.10
CA PRO A 390 -2.44 -14.72 -7.80
C PRO A 390 -1.42 -15.46 -8.68
N GLU A 391 -0.97 -16.67 -8.32
CA GLU A 391 -0.03 -17.50 -9.08
C GLU A 391 -0.61 -18.04 -10.40
N ASN A 392 -1.93 -18.09 -10.50
CA ASN A 392 -2.66 -18.53 -11.68
C ASN A 392 -2.94 -17.38 -12.66
N VAL A 393 -2.93 -16.14 -12.19
CA VAL A 393 -3.20 -14.96 -13.03
C VAL A 393 -1.91 -14.50 -13.73
N ALA A 394 -2.01 -14.32 -15.05
CA ALA A 394 -0.91 -13.80 -15.86
C ALA A 394 -0.90 -12.27 -15.87
N PHE A 395 -2.06 -11.64 -16.09
CA PHE A 395 -2.24 -10.20 -16.07
C PHE A 395 -3.60 -9.84 -15.46
N MET A 396 -3.57 -8.92 -14.49
CA MET A 396 -4.72 -8.45 -13.73
C MET A 396 -5.10 -7.03 -14.16
N THR A 397 -6.39 -6.76 -14.32
CA THR A 397 -6.95 -5.41 -14.57
C THR A 397 -7.80 -4.96 -13.38
N ILE A 398 -8.26 -3.71 -13.38
CA ILE A 398 -9.06 -3.10 -12.29
C ILE A 398 -10.23 -3.98 -11.82
N HIS A 399 -10.89 -4.71 -12.72
CA HIS A 399 -12.10 -5.48 -12.40
C HIS A 399 -11.92 -7.00 -12.45
N GLN A 400 -10.98 -7.50 -13.24
CA GLN A 400 -10.80 -8.94 -13.45
C GLN A 400 -9.45 -9.28 -14.10
N PRO A 401 -9.01 -10.55 -14.06
CA PRO A 401 -7.92 -11.05 -14.88
C PRO A 401 -8.23 -10.93 -16.37
N LEU A 402 -7.31 -10.36 -17.14
CA LEU A 402 -7.43 -10.34 -18.60
C LEU A 402 -6.83 -11.61 -19.22
N THR A 403 -5.78 -12.16 -18.62
CA THR A 403 -5.19 -13.44 -19.03
C THR A 403 -4.73 -14.29 -17.84
N MET A 404 -4.84 -15.61 -18.00
CA MET A 404 -4.55 -16.63 -16.99
C MET A 404 -3.38 -17.51 -17.45
N TYR A 405 -2.53 -17.92 -16.52
CA TYR A 405 -1.60 -19.03 -16.76
C TYR A 405 -2.30 -20.38 -16.70
N LYS A 406 -3.30 -20.53 -15.83
CA LYS A 406 -4.11 -21.73 -15.68
C LYS A 406 -5.38 -21.42 -14.89
N GLY A 407 -6.36 -22.31 -15.01
CA GLY A 407 -7.65 -22.17 -14.36
C GLY A 407 -8.63 -21.30 -15.13
N GLU A 408 -9.87 -21.31 -14.67
CA GLU A 408 -10.99 -20.53 -15.18
C GLU A 408 -10.74 -19.05 -14.94
N LYS A 409 -10.87 -18.28 -16.02
CA LYS A 409 -10.73 -16.83 -15.98
C LYS A 409 -11.90 -16.18 -15.25
N ASP A 410 -13.10 -16.74 -15.33
CA ASP A 410 -14.32 -16.15 -14.79
C ASP A 410 -15.18 -17.21 -14.08
N THR A 411 -15.20 -17.17 -12.75
CA THR A 411 -16.15 -17.94 -11.94
C THR A 411 -17.09 -16.97 -11.23
N ILE A 412 -18.29 -16.77 -11.76
CA ILE A 412 -19.27 -15.84 -11.17
C ILE A 412 -19.82 -16.42 -9.87
N VAL A 413 -19.74 -15.64 -8.81
CA VAL A 413 -20.33 -15.99 -7.51
C VAL A 413 -21.84 -15.69 -7.55
N ASP A 414 -22.63 -16.67 -7.13
CA ASP A 414 -24.08 -16.51 -7.01
C ASP A 414 -24.42 -15.45 -5.96
N GLU A 415 -25.44 -14.62 -6.21
CA GLU A 415 -25.79 -13.53 -5.29
C GLU A 415 -26.27 -14.04 -3.93
N ASN A 416 -26.76 -15.29 -3.87
CA ASN A 416 -27.17 -15.94 -2.63
C ASN A 416 -25.98 -16.49 -1.83
N ILE A 417 -24.78 -16.55 -2.43
CA ILE A 417 -23.52 -16.87 -1.74
C ILE A 417 -22.88 -15.59 -1.22
N GLY A 418 -22.69 -14.61 -2.10
CA GLY A 418 -22.06 -13.34 -1.73
C GLY A 418 -22.03 -12.32 -2.86
N PHE A 419 -21.81 -11.06 -2.48
CA PHE A 419 -21.78 -9.91 -3.38
C PHE A 419 -20.90 -8.79 -2.77
N ILE A 420 -20.61 -7.77 -3.57
CA ILE A 420 -19.96 -6.54 -3.10
C ILE A 420 -21.02 -5.55 -2.66
N ARG A 421 -21.05 -5.19 -1.38
CA ARG A 421 -21.77 -4.00 -0.91
C ARG A 421 -20.92 -2.76 -1.21
N HIS A 422 -21.37 -1.93 -2.14
CA HIS A 422 -20.63 -0.75 -2.59
C HIS A 422 -21.25 0.54 -2.10
N TYR A 423 -20.65 1.15 -1.08
CA TYR A 423 -21.04 2.46 -0.59
C TYR A 423 -20.56 3.54 -1.57
N ARG A 424 -21.47 4.30 -2.16
CA ARG A 424 -21.13 5.40 -3.07
C ARG A 424 -21.59 6.73 -2.51
N ASN A 425 -20.64 7.64 -2.31
CA ASN A 425 -20.90 8.97 -1.80
C ASN A 425 -21.45 9.90 -2.91
N ILE A 426 -22.74 10.22 -2.83
CA ILE A 426 -23.41 11.01 -3.88
C ILE A 426 -23.08 12.52 -3.81
N GLN A 427 -22.42 12.98 -2.75
CA GLN A 427 -21.98 14.39 -2.62
C GLN A 427 -20.71 14.70 -3.43
N GLN A 428 -19.94 13.67 -3.84
CA GLN A 428 -18.65 13.87 -4.51
C GLN A 428 -18.78 14.15 -6.01
N ARG A 429 -17.77 14.83 -6.58
CA ARG A 429 -17.82 15.48 -7.92
C ARG A 429 -18.32 14.57 -9.06
N VAL A 430 -17.96 13.29 -9.08
CA VAL A 430 -18.32 12.32 -10.15
C VAL A 430 -19.80 11.90 -10.10
N PHE A 431 -20.44 12.09 -8.94
CA PHE A 431 -21.82 11.68 -8.67
C PHE A 431 -22.77 12.88 -8.55
N ARG A 432 -22.32 14.11 -8.81
CA ARG A 432 -23.24 15.25 -8.84
C ARG A 432 -24.28 15.03 -9.95
N GLU A 433 -25.55 15.33 -9.65
CA GLU A 433 -26.66 15.27 -10.60
C GLU A 433 -26.26 15.94 -11.91
N SER A 434 -25.97 15.11 -12.91
CA SER A 434 -25.68 15.50 -14.28
C SER A 434 -26.19 14.37 -15.18
N PRO A 435 -26.54 14.66 -16.45
CA PRO A 435 -26.96 13.62 -17.38
C PRO A 435 -25.95 12.47 -17.48
N ASP A 436 -24.66 12.80 -17.37
CA ASP A 436 -23.52 11.87 -17.41
C ASP A 436 -23.10 11.37 -16.00
N GLY A 437 -23.79 11.80 -14.95
CA GLY A 437 -23.46 11.50 -13.57
C GLY A 437 -23.78 10.06 -13.19
N MET A 438 -22.90 9.42 -12.42
CA MET A 438 -23.09 8.02 -12.00
C MET A 438 -24.34 7.78 -11.13
N VAL A 439 -25.01 8.83 -10.60
CA VAL A 439 -26.27 8.68 -9.86
C VAL A 439 -27.36 8.05 -10.73
N ASN A 440 -27.49 8.45 -12.00
CA ASN A 440 -28.49 7.84 -12.89
C ASN A 440 -28.18 6.35 -13.13
N ALA A 441 -26.90 6.02 -13.33
CA ALA A 441 -26.46 4.63 -13.44
C ALA A 441 -26.79 3.85 -12.16
N MET A 442 -26.55 4.40 -10.97
CA MET A 442 -26.91 3.77 -9.71
C MET A 442 -28.42 3.60 -9.55
N MET A 443 -29.22 4.63 -9.86
CA MET A 443 -30.68 4.57 -9.79
C MET A 443 -31.28 3.54 -10.73
N SER A 444 -30.64 3.27 -11.87
CA SER A 444 -31.09 2.23 -12.82
C SER A 444 -31.09 0.81 -12.23
N HIS A 445 -30.42 0.59 -11.10
CA HIS A 445 -30.38 -0.69 -10.37
C HIS A 445 -31.51 -0.82 -9.33
N GLY A 446 -32.47 0.10 -9.28
CA GLY A 446 -33.61 0.04 -8.36
C GLY A 446 -34.60 -1.11 -8.62
N PRO A 447 -35.55 -1.36 -7.69
CA PRO A 447 -35.74 -0.64 -6.46
C PRO A 447 -34.67 -1.01 -5.44
N TYR A 448 -34.47 -0.10 -4.50
CA TYR A 448 -33.60 -0.33 -3.36
C TYR A 448 -34.43 -0.92 -2.22
N SER A 449 -33.83 -1.79 -1.42
CA SER A 449 -34.46 -2.36 -0.23
C SER A 449 -33.52 -2.37 0.96
N ILE A 450 -34.09 -2.25 2.15
CA ILE A 450 -33.36 -2.31 3.41
C ILE A 450 -32.83 -3.73 3.62
N GLN A 451 -31.51 -3.86 3.61
CA GLN A 451 -30.77 -5.10 3.83
C GLN A 451 -29.65 -4.81 4.86
N PRO A 452 -29.92 -4.96 6.16
CA PRO A 452 -28.88 -4.88 7.18
C PRO A 452 -27.87 -6.01 6.99
N ILE A 453 -26.66 -5.83 7.49
CA ILE A 453 -25.68 -6.92 7.57
C ILE A 453 -26.09 -7.92 8.66
N ASP A 454 -25.50 -9.12 8.64
CA ASP A 454 -25.73 -10.12 9.68
C ASP A 454 -25.45 -9.55 11.08
N GLN A 455 -26.35 -9.82 12.03
CA GLN A 455 -26.28 -9.28 13.40
C GLN A 455 -24.96 -9.61 14.12
N TRP A 456 -24.37 -10.78 13.85
CA TRP A 456 -23.09 -11.14 14.46
C TRP A 456 -21.93 -10.30 13.91
N ILE A 457 -21.96 -9.95 12.62
CA ILE A 457 -21.00 -9.02 12.01
C ILE A 457 -21.24 -7.63 12.58
N GLU A 458 -22.48 -7.16 12.59
CA GLU A 458 -22.87 -5.84 13.13
C GLU A 458 -22.32 -5.63 14.54
N LYS A 459 -22.55 -6.61 15.43
CA LYS A 459 -22.07 -6.56 16.81
C LYS A 459 -20.55 -6.54 16.90
N ASN A 460 -19.88 -7.55 16.32
CA ASN A 460 -18.43 -7.69 16.45
C ASN A 460 -17.68 -6.55 15.76
N LEU A 461 -18.19 -6.07 14.62
CA LEU A 461 -17.61 -4.96 13.90
C LEU A 461 -17.73 -3.65 14.67
N THR A 462 -18.90 -3.39 15.28
CA THR A 462 -19.10 -2.23 16.16
C THR A 462 -18.09 -2.25 17.32
N GLU A 463 -17.95 -3.39 18.00
CA GLU A 463 -17.01 -3.57 19.10
C GLU A 463 -15.55 -3.37 18.66
N ASN A 464 -15.15 -3.97 17.53
CA ASN A 464 -13.78 -3.86 16.99
C ASN A 464 -13.44 -2.43 16.56
N ILE A 465 -14.36 -1.74 15.88
CA ILE A 465 -14.16 -0.34 15.47
C ILE A 465 -14.02 0.56 16.69
N LEU A 466 -14.92 0.45 17.67
CA LEU A 466 -14.84 1.23 18.91
C LEU A 466 -13.51 0.99 19.61
N SER A 467 -13.12 -0.28 19.80
CA SER A 467 -11.86 -0.65 20.43
C SER A 467 -10.65 -0.03 19.73
N ARG A 468 -10.58 -0.16 18.39
CA ARG A 468 -9.46 0.35 17.60
C ARG A 468 -9.40 1.88 17.60
N VAL A 469 -10.53 2.55 17.36
CA VAL A 469 -10.59 4.02 17.30
C VAL A 469 -10.25 4.62 18.65
N LYS A 470 -10.72 4.03 19.76
CA LYS A 470 -10.36 4.49 21.11
C LYS A 470 -8.88 4.28 21.41
N LEU A 471 -8.30 3.14 21.04
CA LEU A 471 -6.88 2.90 21.22
C LEU A 471 -6.00 3.98 20.55
N VAL A 472 -6.40 4.45 19.36
CA VAL A 472 -5.62 5.43 18.59
C VAL A 472 -5.92 6.88 19.02
N TYR A 473 -7.20 7.21 19.19
CA TYR A 473 -7.63 8.61 19.31
C TYR A 473 -8.14 8.97 20.71
N ASP A 474 -8.46 8.00 21.57
CA ASP A 474 -8.87 8.23 22.97
C ASP A 474 -7.67 8.18 23.93
N ILE A 475 -6.68 9.01 23.63
CA ILE A 475 -5.45 9.13 24.42
C ILE A 475 -5.75 9.70 25.81
N VAL A 476 -5.14 9.11 26.84
CA VAL A 476 -5.18 9.63 28.22
C VAL A 476 -4.46 10.98 28.27
N ASP A 477 -5.21 12.06 28.51
CA ASP A 477 -4.62 13.36 28.79
C ASP A 477 -4.27 13.44 30.28
N VAL A 478 -3.00 13.71 30.59
CA VAL A 478 -2.50 13.83 31.96
C VAL A 478 -2.57 15.28 32.44
N THR A 479 -2.64 15.51 33.75
CA THR A 479 -2.76 16.87 34.29
C THR A 479 -1.52 17.71 33.97
N CYS A 480 -1.66 19.04 33.98
CA CYS A 480 -0.52 19.94 33.76
C CYS A 480 0.63 19.65 34.76
N ASP A 481 0.32 19.34 36.02
CA ASP A 481 1.33 19.00 37.02
C ASP A 481 2.06 17.69 36.69
N GLN A 482 1.37 16.71 36.12
CA GLN A 482 2.01 15.48 35.61
C GLN A 482 2.91 15.79 34.41
N LYS A 483 2.47 16.62 33.46
CA LYS A 483 3.30 17.05 32.31
C LYS A 483 4.56 17.79 32.77
N LYS A 484 4.43 18.73 33.72
CA LYS A 484 5.56 19.45 34.30
C LYS A 484 6.57 18.52 34.95
N LYS A 485 6.10 17.57 35.78
CA LYS A 485 6.99 16.55 36.38
C LYS A 485 7.76 15.76 35.32
N MET A 486 7.13 15.43 34.19
CA MET A 486 7.81 14.74 33.09
C MET A 486 8.86 15.64 32.42
N TYR A 487 8.54 16.91 32.18
CA TYR A 487 9.48 17.87 31.59
C TYR A 487 10.67 18.17 32.51
N ASP A 488 10.44 18.22 33.82
CA ASP A 488 11.50 18.44 34.81
C ASP A 488 12.55 17.32 34.81
N VAL A 489 12.16 16.06 34.53
CA VAL A 489 13.11 14.92 34.41
C VAL A 489 14.11 15.16 33.27
N GLU A 490 13.63 15.69 32.15
CA GLU A 490 14.45 16.01 30.98
C GLU A 490 15.11 17.41 31.08
N GLN A 491 14.87 18.15 32.17
CA GLN A 491 15.31 19.53 32.37
C GLN A 491 14.84 20.48 31.25
N VAL A 492 13.66 20.22 30.69
CA VAL A 492 13.06 21.02 29.62
C VAL A 492 11.95 21.91 30.18
N THR A 493 11.87 23.16 29.72
CA THR A 493 10.69 24.01 29.97
C THR A 493 9.76 23.93 28.76
N ALA A 494 8.60 23.29 28.91
CA ALA A 494 7.60 23.17 27.85
C ALA A 494 6.18 23.52 28.34
N PRO A 495 5.29 24.03 27.46
CA PRO A 495 3.91 24.32 27.83
C PRO A 495 3.14 23.04 28.17
N CYS A 496 2.53 23.00 29.35
CA CYS A 496 1.62 21.92 29.72
C CYS A 496 0.20 22.08 29.13
N THR A 497 -0.03 23.16 28.38
CA THR A 497 -1.34 23.51 27.77
C THR A 497 -1.66 22.69 26.54
N ILE A 498 -0.68 21.99 25.94
CA ILE A 498 -0.91 21.10 24.80
C ILE A 498 -1.78 19.93 25.27
N GLY A 499 -3.06 19.97 24.93
CA GLY A 499 -4.05 18.94 25.28
C GLY A 499 -4.25 17.90 24.18
N LYS A 500 -5.13 16.93 24.45
CA LYS A 500 -5.55 15.90 23.48
C LYS A 500 -5.95 16.48 22.11
N GLN A 501 -6.68 17.60 22.09
CA GLN A 501 -7.14 18.25 20.84
C GLN A 501 -6.00 18.89 20.03
N ASP A 502 -4.91 19.28 20.69
CA ASP A 502 -3.75 19.91 20.06
C ASP A 502 -2.87 18.89 19.32
N LEU A 503 -2.89 17.61 19.74
CA LEU A 503 -2.18 16.53 19.05
C LEU A 503 -2.70 16.28 17.63
N PHE A 504 -3.96 16.65 17.36
CA PHE A 504 -4.66 16.34 16.11
C PHE A 504 -5.02 17.57 15.26
N THR A 505 -4.70 18.78 15.74
CA THR A 505 -4.90 20.02 14.99
C THR A 505 -3.59 20.42 14.32
N LYS A 506 -3.57 20.38 12.97
CA LYS A 506 -2.54 21.11 12.22
C LYS A 506 -2.75 22.59 12.48
N GLN A 507 -1.72 23.28 12.97
CA GLN A 507 -1.59 24.73 12.81
C GLN A 507 -1.45 25.10 11.32
#